data_AF-A0A496WHD8-F1
#
_entry.id   AF-A0A496WHD8-F1
#
_cell.length_a   1.000
_cell.length_b   1.000
_cell.length_c   1.000
_cell.angle_alpha   90.00
_cell.angle_beta   90.00
_cell.angle_gamma   90.00
#
_symmetry.space_group_name_H-M   'P 1'
#
loop_
_entity.id
_entity.type
_entity.pdbx_description
1 polymer ?
#
loop_
_entity_poly.entity_id
_entity_poly.type
_entity_poly.pdbx_seq_one_letter_code
_entity_poly.pdbx_strand_id
1 'polypeptide(L)' 'MKFSKLIDKFKKLVDSHEQGGRITAEKLDKLQQLLTEKKSRYEAKLEATQDPEKRSRLETRMKVVNAQLEKSKHLLSSN' A
#
# COMPACT_ATOMS: atom_id res chain seq x y z
N MET A 1 -10.50 2.85 6.49
CA MET A 1 -9.88 1.53 6.78
C MET A 1 -8.57 1.70 7.58
N LYS A 2 -8.29 0.79 8.54
CA LYS A 2 -7.01 0.72 9.28
C LYS A 2 -5.87 0.29 8.34
N PHE A 3 -4.63 0.71 8.62
CA PHE A 3 -3.45 0.41 7.79
C PHE A 3 -3.21 -1.10 7.65
N SER A 4 -3.21 -1.84 8.76
CA SER A 4 -3.05 -3.31 8.74
C SER A 4 -4.05 -3.98 7.81
N LYS A 5 -5.34 -3.64 7.92
CA LYS A 5 -6.39 -4.17 7.05
C LYS A 5 -6.14 -3.87 5.56
N LEU A 6 -5.56 -2.72 5.21
CA LEU A 6 -5.21 -2.39 3.83
C LEU A 6 -4.10 -3.32 3.31
N ILE A 7 -3.03 -3.47 4.10
CA ILE A 7 -1.89 -4.31 3.76
C ILE A 7 -2.31 -5.77 3.67
N ASP A 8 -3.10 -6.26 4.62
CA ASP A 8 -3.60 -7.64 4.61
C ASP A 8 -4.46 -7.91 3.37
N LYS A 9 -5.32 -6.95 2.99
CA LYS A 9 -6.16 -7.07 1.79
C LYS A 9 -5.31 -7.09 0.52
N PHE A 10 -4.29 -6.24 0.45
CA PHE A 10 -3.36 -6.23 -0.68
C PHE A 10 -2.59 -7.55 -0.76
N LYS A 11 -1.99 -7.99 0.35
CA LYS A 11 -1.25 -9.26 0.43
C LYS A 11 -2.12 -10.44 -0.02
N LYS A 12 -3.35 -10.56 0.48
CA LYS A 12 -4.28 -11.62 0.06
C LYS A 12 -4.57 -11.59 -1.44
N LEU A 13 -4.69 -10.39 -2.02
CA LEU A 13 -4.94 -10.25 -3.46
C LEU A 13 -3.73 -10.76 -4.24
N VAL A 14 -2.53 -10.34 -3.84
CA VAL A 14 -1.26 -10.77 -4.43
C VAL A 14 -1.05 -12.27 -4.31
N ASP A 15 -1.20 -12.83 -3.10
CA ASP A 15 -1.06 -14.26 -2.85
C ASP A 15 -2.06 -15.06 -3.71
N SER A 16 -3.29 -14.55 -3.84
CA SER A 16 -4.30 -15.17 -4.72
C SER A 16 -3.88 -15.16 -6.19
N HIS A 17 -3.22 -14.10 -6.67
CA HIS A 17 -2.73 -14.02 -8.05
C HIS A 17 -1.54 -14.94 -8.30
N GLU A 18 -0.59 -14.99 -7.37
CA GLU A 18 0.55 -15.91 -7.43
C GLU A 18 0.08 -17.38 -7.43
N GLN A 19 -1.09 -17.68 -6.85
CA GLN A 19 -1.74 -19.00 -6.90
C GLN A 19 -2.60 -19.23 -8.16
N GLY A 20 -2.52 -18.36 -9.17
CA GLY A 20 -3.29 -18.48 -10.42
C GLY A 20 -4.70 -17.90 -10.37
N GLY A 21 -5.04 -17.19 -9.29
CA GLY A 21 -6.30 -16.47 -9.15
C GLY A 21 -6.36 -15.22 -10.03
N ARG A 22 -7.54 -14.94 -10.58
CA ARG A 22 -7.73 -13.77 -11.47
C ARG A 22 -7.85 -12.48 -10.66
N ILE A 23 -6.89 -11.57 -10.82
CA ILE A 23 -7.03 -10.17 -10.38
C ILE A 23 -7.68 -9.38 -11.51
N THR A 24 -8.72 -8.61 -11.17
CA THR A 24 -9.28 -7.62 -12.10
C THR A 24 -8.51 -6.31 -11.96
N ALA A 25 -8.30 -5.62 -13.08
CA ALA A 25 -7.67 -4.30 -13.10
C ALA A 25 -8.38 -3.31 -12.16
N GLU A 26 -9.72 -3.35 -12.09
CA GLU A 26 -10.52 -2.52 -11.18
C GLU A 26 -10.21 -2.75 -9.69
N LYS A 27 -10.03 -4.01 -9.27
CA LYS A 27 -9.68 -4.33 -7.86
C LYS A 27 -8.29 -3.82 -7.53
N LEU A 28 -7.37 -3.92 -8.48
CA LEU A 28 -5.99 -3.49 -8.33
C LEU A 28 -5.89 -1.96 -8.30
N ASP A 29 -6.58 -1.27 -9.21
CA ASP A 29 -6.68 0.19 -9.24
C ASP A 29 -7.29 0.74 -7.95
N LYS A 30 -8.40 0.17 -7.47
CA LYS A 30 -9.01 0.57 -6.19
C LYS A 30 -8.04 0.42 -5.01
N LEU A 31 -7.20 -0.62 -5.00
CA LEU A 31 -6.19 -0.78 -3.95
C LEU A 31 -5.03 0.21 -4.11
N GLN A 32 -4.60 0.51 -5.34
CA GLN A 32 -3.61 1.56 -5.60
C GLN A 32 -4.10 2.92 -5.11
N GLN A 33 -5.34 3.31 -5.43
CA GLN A 33 -5.92 4.56 -4.95
C GLN A 33 -5.90 4.65 -3.42
N LEU A 34 -6.29 3.59 -2.72
CA LEU A 34 -6.25 3.54 -1.26
C LEU A 34 -4.83 3.60 -0.68
N LEU A 35 -3.86 2.98 -1.34
CA LEU A 35 -2.45 3.04 -0.94
C LEU A 35 -1.87 4.45 -1.17
N THR A 36 -2.18 5.09 -2.30
CA THR A 36 -1.79 6.47 -2.61
C THR A 36 -2.39 7.46 -1.62
N GLU A 37 -3.67 7.31 -1.27
CA GLU A 37 -4.32 8.13 -0.25
C GLU A 37 -3.64 7.95 1.12
N LYS A 38 -3.24 6.72 1.47
CA LYS A 38 -2.47 6.47 2.70
C LYS A 38 -1.08 7.08 2.67
N LYS A 39 -0.40 7.02 1.53
CA LYS A 39 0.91 7.64 1.33
C LYS A 39 0.84 9.14 1.59
N SER A 40 -0.06 9.85 0.92
CA SER A 40 -0.27 11.29 1.09
C SER A 40 -0.57 11.66 2.55
N ARG A 41 -1.41 10.88 3.23
CA ARG A 41 -1.70 11.09 4.67
C ARG A 41 -0.49 10.84 5.58
N TYR A 42 0.45 9.96 5.19
CA TYR A 42 1.68 9.74 5.96
C TYR A 42 2.71 10.83 5.69
N GLU A 43 2.82 11.31 4.45
CA GLU A 43 3.66 12.46 4.07
C GLU A 43 3.26 13.71 4.86
N ALA A 44 1.97 14.07 4.84
CA ALA A 44 1.46 15.21 5.61
C ALA A 44 1.70 15.05 7.13
N LYS A 45 1.61 13.82 7.65
CA LYS A 45 1.92 13.55 9.06
C LYS A 45 3.41 13.62 9.35
N LEU A 46 4.27 13.19 8.44
CA LEU A 46 5.72 13.28 8.61
C LEU A 46 6.19 14.73 8.63
N GLU A 47 5.61 15.58 7.79
CA GLU A 47 5.87 17.02 7.79
C GLU A 47 5.44 17.67 9.11
N ALA A 48 4.26 17.30 9.63
CA ALA A 48 3.74 17.86 10.87
C ALA A 48 4.34 17.26 12.16
N THR A 49 5.00 16.10 12.09
CA THR A 49 5.49 15.39 13.29
C THR A 49 6.94 15.72 13.60
N GLN A 50 7.15 16.39 14.73
CA GLN A 50 8.49 16.66 15.30
C GLN A 50 9.00 15.55 16.24
N ASP A 51 8.10 14.65 16.68
CA ASP A 51 8.42 13.51 17.56
C ASP A 51 9.21 12.44 16.78
N PRO A 52 10.49 12.17 17.13
CA PRO A 52 11.35 11.24 16.39
C PRO A 52 10.83 9.80 16.35
N GLU A 53 10.19 9.32 17.41
CA GLU A 53 9.66 7.95 17.47
C GLU A 53 8.45 7.81 16.55
N LYS A 54 7.52 8.77 16.61
CA LYS A 54 6.36 8.79 15.73
C LYS A 54 6.79 8.95 14.28
N ARG A 55 7.80 9.79 14.01
CA ARG A 55 8.36 9.98 12.68
C ARG A 55 8.95 8.68 12.12
N SER A 56 9.79 7.98 12.89
CA SER A 56 10.36 6.68 12.51
C SER A 56 9.27 5.63 12.20
N ARG A 57 8.20 5.58 13.01
CA ARG A 57 7.05 4.69 12.75
C ARG A 57 6.31 5.04 11.46
N LEU A 58 6.14 6.34 11.16
CA LEU A 58 5.51 6.81 9.93
C LEU A 58 6.37 6.51 8.70
N GLU A 59 7.68 6.72 8.77
CA GLU A 59 8.63 6.38 7.70
C GLU A 59 8.59 4.87 7.39
N THR A 60 8.58 4.03 8.44
CA THR A 60 8.45 2.58 8.28
C THR A 60 7.17 2.20 7.55
N ARG A 61 6.03 2.80 7.95
CA ARG A 61 4.75 2.58 7.26
C ARG A 61 4.78 3.07 5.81
N MET A 62 5.44 4.19 5.55
CA MET A 62 5.57 4.74 4.20
C MET A 62 6.41 3.85 3.28
N LYS A 63 7.50 3.26 3.79
CA LYS A 63 8.29 2.24 3.06
C LYS A 63 7.41 1.05 2.67
N VAL A 64 6.58 0.55 3.59
CA VAL A 64 5.64 -0.54 3.30
C VAL A 64 4.64 -0.14 2.22
N VAL A 65 4.02 1.05 2.31
CA VAL A 65 3.07 1.54 1.29
C VAL A 65 3.73 1.63 -0.08
N ASN A 66 4.94 2.21 -0.17
CA ASN A 66 5.67 2.32 -1.43
C ASN A 66 5.97 0.93 -2.02
N ALA A 67 6.41 -0.04 -1.20
CA ALA A 67 6.64 -1.40 -1.66
C ALA A 67 5.37 -2.07 -2.24
N GLN A 68 4.21 -1.86 -1.60
CA GLN A 68 2.95 -2.40 -2.13
C GLN A 68 2.51 -1.68 -3.42
N LEU A 69 2.73 -0.37 -3.54
CA LEU A 69 2.45 0.37 -4.78
C LEU A 69 3.30 -0.14 -5.94
N GLU A 70 4.59 -0.36 -5.73
CA GLU A 70 5.47 -0.92 -6.75
C GLU A 70 5.06 -2.34 -7.12
N LYS A 71 4.75 -3.21 -6.15
CA LYS A 71 4.23 -4.56 -6.43
C LYS A 71 2.93 -4.50 -7.24
N SER A 72 2.06 -3.54 -6.95
CA SER A 72 0.81 -3.34 -7.69
C SER A 72 1.05 -2.92 -9.14
N LYS A 73 2.03 -2.05 -9.40
CA LYS A 73 2.39 -1.65 -10.77
C LYS A 73 2.93 -2.83 -11.56
N HIS A 74 3.80 -3.63 -10.93
CA HIS A 74 4.33 -4.84 -11.53
C HIS A 74 3.23 -5.85 -11.88
N LEU A 75 2.21 -5.98 -11.02
CA LEU A 75 1.05 -6.84 -11.29
C LEU A 75 0.19 -6.30 -12.44
N LEU A 76 0.06 -4.98 -12.60
CA LEU A 76 -0.63 -4.40 -13.77
C LEU A 76 0.14 -4.61 -15.07
N SER A 77 1.48 -4.56 -15.04
CA SER A 77 2.31 -4.75 -16.23
C SER A 77 2.51 -6.21 -16.63
N SER A 78 2.22 -7.16 -15.73
CA SER A 78 2.41 -8.60 -15.95
C SER A 78 1.11 -9.35 -16.28
N ASN A 79 -0.02 -8.64 -16.38
CA ASN A 79 -1.36 -9.17 -16.62
C ASN A 79 -1.81 -8.75 -18.03
#